data_AF-A0A369LVF6-F1
#
_entry.id   AF-A0A369LVF6-F1
#
_cell.length_a   1.000
_cell.length_b   1.000
_cell.length_c   1.000
_cell.angle_alpha   90.00
_cell.angle_beta   90.00
_cell.angle_gamma   90.00
#
_symmetry.space_group_name_H-M   'P 1'
#
loop_
_entity.id
_entity.type
_entity.pdbx_description
1 polymer ?
#
loop_
_entity_poly.entity_id
_entity_poly.type
_entity_poly.pdbx_seq_one_letter_code
_entity_poly.pdbx_strand_id
1 'polypeptide(L)'
;MQESTPQLDLSAFALSSHDSVHIVMPPQPVATDDDIDAQLFVYVASATNHSPIRSIGDLTDEWVKSQFDGISTMAELRAGIKQDLERQGMVAWNNTKFQKCSDALVARLEGELPADVVAANIEASHAQYEQRLKSFGSTKERYLREEHLTPEQFEEKLRDDVVFQLKLNAALDKMIEATGTEVAPSELTEYLSTDDPDAFLAEIEANGRMADAQRAAARVKVMRSVVDTAVVETEDDAPAA
;
A
#
# COMPACT_ATOMS: atom_id res chain seq x y z
N MET A 1 -13.39 28.80 11.31
CA MET A 1 -13.04 28.16 12.59
C MET A 1 -12.48 26.80 12.22
N GLN A 2 -11.17 26.58 12.37
CA GLN A 2 -10.60 25.26 12.19
C GLN A 2 -11.00 24.46 13.42
N GLU A 3 -12.01 23.59 13.30
CA GLU A 3 -12.29 22.63 14.34
C GLU A 3 -11.13 21.64 14.36
N SER A 4 -10.27 21.76 15.38
CA SER A 4 -9.23 20.77 15.62
C SER A 4 -9.91 19.43 15.82
N THR A 5 -9.68 18.49 14.89
CA THR A 5 -10.17 17.11 15.02
C THR A 5 -9.78 16.59 16.40
N PRO A 6 -10.72 16.01 17.18
CA PRO A 6 -10.42 15.50 18.51
C PRO A 6 -9.22 14.53 18.44
N GLN A 7 -8.18 14.84 19.22
CA GLN A 7 -6.95 14.05 19.24
C GLN A 7 -7.13 12.82 20.12
N LEU A 8 -6.53 11.72 19.69
CA LEU A 8 -6.52 10.49 20.45
C LEU A 8 -5.60 10.63 21.67
N ASP A 9 -6.14 10.41 22.87
CA ASP A 9 -5.34 10.36 24.09
C ASP A 9 -4.62 9.00 24.19
N LEU A 10 -3.31 9.02 23.93
CA LEU A 10 -2.47 7.82 23.97
C LEU A 10 -2.35 7.21 25.37
N SER A 11 -2.62 7.95 26.45
CA SER A 11 -2.53 7.38 27.81
C SER A 11 -3.58 6.28 28.06
N ALA A 12 -4.66 6.27 27.28
CA ALA A 12 -5.70 5.25 27.31
C ALA A 12 -5.33 3.96 26.57
N PHE A 13 -4.17 3.91 25.91
CA PHE A 13 -3.73 2.77 25.11
C PHE A 13 -2.46 2.13 25.67
N ALA A 14 -2.31 0.84 25.42
CA ALA A 14 -1.10 0.08 25.71
C ALA A 14 -0.82 -0.93 24.60
N LEU A 15 0.43 -1.37 24.47
CA LEU A 15 0.79 -2.52 23.63
C LEU A 15 1.05 -3.73 24.52
N SER A 16 0.46 -4.86 24.17
CA SER A 16 0.67 -6.13 24.87
C SER A 16 2.10 -6.68 24.70
N SER A 17 2.79 -6.32 23.62
CA SER A 17 4.21 -6.62 23.38
C SER A 17 4.83 -5.62 22.40
N HIS A 18 6.14 -5.38 22.56
CA HIS A 18 6.97 -4.56 21.66
C HIS A 18 7.95 -5.41 20.83
N ASP A 19 7.86 -6.74 20.91
CA ASP A 19 8.74 -7.66 20.19
C ASP A 19 8.42 -7.67 18.69
N SER A 20 9.24 -8.36 17.88
CA SER A 20 8.93 -8.56 16.45
C SER A 20 7.53 -9.14 16.23
N VAL A 21 6.84 -8.69 15.19
CA VAL A 21 5.56 -9.28 14.77
C VAL A 21 5.80 -10.64 14.11
N HIS A 22 4.90 -11.59 14.34
CA HIS A 22 4.90 -12.89 13.67
C HIS A 22 3.79 -12.89 12.63
N ILE A 23 4.14 -13.19 11.38
CA ILE A 23 3.19 -13.20 10.27
C ILE A 23 3.39 -14.45 9.41
N VAL A 24 2.28 -14.94 8.85
CA VAL A 24 2.27 -16.05 7.89
C VAL A 24 2.07 -15.46 6.50
N MET A 25 3.00 -15.73 5.59
CA MET A 25 3.04 -15.19 4.23
C MET A 25 2.85 -16.28 3.18
N PRO A 26 2.18 -15.99 2.06
CA PRO A 26 2.21 -16.87 0.89
C PRO A 26 3.65 -17.00 0.38
N PRO A 27 3.96 -18.07 -0.39
CA PRO A 27 5.25 -18.20 -1.04
C PRO A 27 5.53 -16.97 -1.93
N GLN A 28 6.81 -16.64 -2.08
CA GLN A 28 7.20 -15.56 -2.98
C GLN A 28 6.77 -15.89 -4.41
N PRO A 29 6.23 -14.91 -5.15
CA PRO A 29 5.77 -15.14 -6.50
C PRO A 29 6.96 -15.44 -7.42
N VAL A 30 6.84 -16.53 -8.17
CA VAL A 30 7.78 -16.92 -9.22
C VAL A 30 7.00 -16.99 -10.51
N ALA A 31 7.45 -16.26 -11.53
CA ALA A 31 6.80 -16.30 -12.83
C ALA A 31 7.09 -17.65 -13.51
N THR A 32 6.02 -18.34 -13.91
CA THR A 32 6.09 -19.62 -14.61
C THR A 32 6.12 -19.42 -16.13
N ASP A 33 6.47 -20.47 -16.88
CA ASP A 33 6.42 -20.42 -18.35
C ASP A 33 5.00 -20.17 -18.86
N ASP A 34 3.98 -20.68 -18.16
CA ASP A 34 2.57 -20.44 -18.49
C ASP A 34 2.18 -18.96 -18.31
N ASP A 35 2.70 -18.29 -17.27
CA ASP A 35 2.45 -16.84 -17.06
C ASP A 35 3.10 -16.00 -18.16
N ILE A 36 4.31 -16.39 -18.58
CA ILE A 36 5.03 -15.73 -19.68
C ILE A 36 4.26 -15.93 -20.99
N ASP A 37 3.78 -17.15 -21.25
CA ASP A 37 2.99 -17.47 -22.43
C ASP A 37 1.65 -16.71 -22.44
N ALA A 38 1.00 -16.56 -21.28
CA ALA A 38 -0.20 -15.74 -21.17
C ALA A 38 0.06 -14.27 -21.54
N GLN A 39 1.19 -13.69 -21.11
CA GLN A 39 1.56 -12.33 -21.49
C GLN A 39 1.93 -12.22 -22.98
N LEU A 40 2.58 -13.25 -23.55
CA LEU A 40 2.84 -13.32 -24.99
C LEU A 40 1.55 -13.44 -25.81
N PHE A 41 0.56 -14.15 -25.30
CA PHE A 41 -0.73 -14.29 -25.93
C PHE A 41 -1.48 -12.97 -26.06
N VAL A 42 -1.29 -12.01 -25.13
CA VAL A 42 -1.85 -10.66 -25.27
C VAL A 42 -1.37 -9.98 -26.56
N TYR A 43 -0.10 -10.15 -26.94
CA TYR A 43 0.41 -9.62 -28.22
C TYR A 43 -0.26 -10.29 -29.42
N VAL A 44 -0.44 -11.61 -29.37
CA VAL A 44 -1.16 -12.37 -30.41
C VAL A 44 -2.61 -11.90 -30.52
N ALA A 45 -3.31 -11.73 -29.40
CA ALA A 45 -4.69 -11.25 -29.36
C ALA A 45 -4.84 -9.81 -29.85
N SER A 46 -3.81 -8.97 -29.66
CA SER A 46 -3.79 -7.58 -30.13
C SER A 46 -3.42 -7.42 -31.61
N ALA A 47 -2.98 -8.50 -32.27
CA ALA A 47 -2.57 -8.47 -33.66
C ALA A 47 -3.77 -8.14 -34.59
N THR A 48 -3.58 -7.17 -35.49
CA THR A 48 -4.63 -6.77 -36.44
C THR A 48 -4.95 -7.89 -37.44
N ASN A 49 -6.13 -7.86 -38.06
CA ASN A 49 -6.58 -8.89 -39.01
C ASN A 49 -5.63 -9.17 -40.18
N HIS A 50 -4.80 -8.19 -40.56
CA HIS A 50 -3.81 -8.32 -41.63
C HIS A 50 -2.44 -8.82 -41.16
N SER A 51 -2.25 -8.99 -39.86
CA SER A 51 -1.03 -9.54 -39.29
C SER A 51 -0.89 -11.04 -39.62
N PRO A 52 0.34 -11.53 -39.91
CA PRO A 52 0.61 -12.95 -40.03
C PRO A 52 0.60 -13.69 -38.68
N ILE A 53 0.60 -12.96 -37.55
CA ILE A 53 0.66 -13.52 -36.20
C ILE A 53 -0.70 -14.12 -35.82
N ARG A 54 -0.73 -15.43 -35.54
CA ARG A 54 -1.93 -16.16 -35.09
C ARG A 54 -1.72 -16.96 -33.82
N SER A 55 -0.47 -17.18 -33.45
CA SER A 55 -0.05 -17.95 -32.28
C SER A 55 1.25 -17.39 -31.70
N ILE A 56 1.60 -17.83 -30.49
CA ILE A 56 2.88 -17.47 -29.85
C ILE A 56 4.07 -17.95 -30.70
N GLY A 57 3.92 -19.05 -31.44
CA GLY A 57 4.96 -19.57 -32.34
C GLY A 57 5.27 -18.66 -33.53
N ASP A 58 4.37 -17.73 -33.88
CA ASP A 58 4.60 -16.74 -34.95
C ASP A 58 5.37 -15.51 -34.45
N LEU A 59 5.57 -15.39 -33.14
CA LEU A 59 6.41 -14.36 -32.53
C LEU A 59 7.87 -14.79 -32.68
N THR A 60 8.53 -14.34 -33.76
CA THR A 60 9.94 -14.64 -34.04
C THR A 60 10.87 -13.52 -33.58
N ASP A 61 12.19 -13.76 -33.62
CA ASP A 61 13.20 -12.73 -33.33
C ASP A 61 13.08 -11.52 -34.26
N GLU A 62 12.72 -11.71 -35.55
CA GLU A 62 12.46 -10.59 -36.45
C GLU A 62 11.24 -9.77 -36.03
N TRP A 63 10.19 -10.44 -35.55
CA TRP A 63 9.03 -9.75 -34.99
C TRP A 63 9.44 -8.91 -33.77
N VAL A 64 10.20 -9.48 -32.84
CA VAL A 64 10.68 -8.77 -31.65
C VAL A 64 11.45 -7.51 -32.03
N LYS A 65 12.44 -7.62 -32.93
CA LYS A 65 13.21 -6.47 -33.44
C LYS A 65 12.35 -5.38 -34.08
N SER A 66 11.21 -5.77 -34.67
CA SER A 66 10.29 -4.81 -35.30
C SER A 66 9.38 -4.09 -34.31
N GLN A 67 9.12 -4.69 -33.15
CA GLN A 67 8.17 -4.17 -32.16
C GLN A 67 8.83 -3.48 -30.98
N PHE A 68 10.04 -3.89 -30.61
CA PHE A 68 10.71 -3.44 -29.39
C PHE A 68 12.08 -2.85 -29.71
N ASP A 69 12.30 -1.63 -29.26
CA ASP A 69 13.62 -1.02 -29.28
C ASP A 69 14.49 -1.62 -28.16
N GLY A 70 15.72 -2.02 -28.49
CA GLY A 70 16.69 -2.54 -27.52
C GLY A 70 16.55 -4.02 -27.15
N ILE A 71 15.56 -4.73 -27.70
CA ILE A 71 15.38 -6.18 -27.54
C ILE A 71 15.39 -6.81 -28.93
N SER A 72 16.17 -7.86 -29.14
CA SER A 72 16.39 -8.44 -30.47
C SER A 72 15.95 -9.89 -30.61
N THR A 73 15.65 -10.57 -29.51
CA THR A 73 15.32 -11.99 -29.52
C THR A 73 14.11 -12.31 -28.66
N MET A 74 13.41 -13.40 -29.00
CA MET A 74 12.34 -13.94 -28.19
C MET A 74 12.82 -14.40 -26.81
N ALA A 75 14.07 -14.85 -26.71
CA ALA A 75 14.68 -15.21 -25.43
C ALA A 75 14.79 -13.98 -24.51
N GLU A 76 15.27 -12.84 -25.04
CA GLU A 76 15.35 -11.58 -24.28
C GLU A 76 13.96 -11.05 -23.92
N LEU A 77 12.99 -11.13 -24.83
CA LEU A 77 11.61 -10.73 -24.54
C LEU A 77 10.99 -11.58 -23.42
N ARG A 78 11.13 -12.92 -23.49
CA ARG A 78 10.65 -13.83 -22.44
C ARG A 78 11.31 -13.53 -21.10
N ALA A 79 12.62 -13.28 -21.08
CA ALA A 79 13.35 -12.91 -19.87
C ALA A 79 12.85 -11.57 -19.30
N GLY A 80 12.59 -10.58 -20.15
CA GLY A 80 12.03 -9.28 -19.75
C GLY A 80 10.63 -9.41 -19.16
N ILE A 81 9.74 -10.17 -19.80
CA ILE A 81 8.40 -10.48 -19.29
C ILE A 81 8.48 -11.17 -17.94
N LYS A 82 9.35 -12.19 -17.81
CA LYS A 82 9.57 -12.90 -16.56
C LYS A 82 9.97 -11.95 -15.42
N GLN A 83 10.98 -11.12 -15.66
CA GLN A 83 11.46 -10.16 -14.69
C GLN A 83 10.37 -9.16 -14.29
N ASP A 84 9.54 -8.72 -15.25
CA ASP A 84 8.46 -7.79 -14.99
C ASP A 84 7.34 -8.42 -14.14
N LEU A 85 6.94 -9.67 -14.46
CA LEU A 85 5.98 -10.43 -13.69
C LEU A 85 6.46 -10.69 -12.26
N GLU A 86 7.72 -11.09 -12.10
CA GLU A 86 8.32 -11.28 -10.77
C GLU A 86 8.38 -9.97 -9.98
N ARG A 87 8.72 -8.86 -10.63
CA ARG A 87 8.71 -7.52 -10.02
C ARG A 87 7.31 -7.11 -9.56
N GLN A 88 6.29 -7.29 -10.41
CA GLN A 88 4.89 -6.98 -10.07
C GLN A 88 4.39 -7.86 -8.93
N GLY A 89 4.68 -9.17 -9.00
CA GLY A 89 4.37 -10.12 -7.93
C GLY A 89 5.03 -9.70 -6.63
N MET A 90 6.32 -9.36 -6.65
CA MET A 90 7.07 -8.95 -5.46
C MET A 90 6.49 -7.68 -4.83
N VAL A 91 6.00 -6.72 -5.63
CA VAL A 91 5.28 -5.55 -5.11
C VAL A 91 4.01 -5.98 -4.36
N ALA A 92 3.19 -6.85 -4.95
CA ALA A 92 1.97 -7.36 -4.30
C ALA A 92 2.28 -8.16 -3.02
N TRP A 93 3.35 -8.97 -3.06
CA TRP A 93 3.82 -9.75 -1.92
C TRP A 93 4.30 -8.84 -0.78
N ASN A 94 5.09 -7.81 -1.09
CA ASN A 94 5.54 -6.82 -0.09
C ASN A 94 4.37 -6.02 0.50
N ASN A 95 3.38 -5.65 -0.32
CA ASN A 95 2.16 -5.00 0.16
C ASN A 95 1.38 -5.92 1.13
N THR A 96 1.29 -7.21 0.81
CA THR A 96 0.68 -8.21 1.70
C THR A 96 1.46 -8.33 3.01
N LYS A 97 2.80 -8.34 2.95
CA LYS A 97 3.67 -8.35 4.13
C LYS A 97 3.39 -7.14 5.02
N PHE A 98 3.35 -5.95 4.42
CA PHE A 98 3.04 -4.71 5.13
C PHE A 98 1.66 -4.76 5.81
N GLN A 99 0.64 -5.24 5.09
CA GLN A 99 -0.71 -5.36 5.65
C GLN A 99 -0.75 -6.33 6.83
N LYS A 100 -0.19 -7.53 6.69
CA LYS A 100 -0.16 -8.51 7.78
C LYS A 100 0.63 -8.03 9.00
N CYS A 101 1.73 -7.31 8.80
CA CYS A 101 2.45 -6.66 9.90
C CYS A 101 1.58 -5.60 10.59
N SER A 102 0.83 -4.81 9.83
CA SER A 102 -0.08 -3.79 10.37
C SER A 102 -1.17 -4.45 11.21
N ASP A 103 -1.78 -5.52 10.69
CA ASP A 103 -2.82 -6.28 11.40
C ASP A 103 -2.28 -6.88 12.70
N ALA A 104 -1.11 -7.50 12.66
CA ALA A 104 -0.45 -8.08 13.83
C ALA A 104 -0.09 -7.02 14.89
N LEU A 105 0.32 -5.83 14.45
CA LEU A 105 0.59 -4.71 15.36
C LEU A 105 -0.69 -4.16 15.98
N VAL A 106 -1.75 -3.96 15.18
CA VAL A 106 -3.07 -3.51 15.65
C VAL A 106 -3.67 -4.50 16.64
N ALA A 107 -3.50 -5.80 16.42
CA ALA A 107 -3.98 -6.84 17.34
C ALA A 107 -3.33 -6.79 18.73
N ARG A 108 -2.16 -6.13 18.88
CA ARG A 108 -1.48 -5.93 20.16
C ARG A 108 -1.95 -4.68 20.91
N LEU A 109 -2.70 -3.81 20.24
CA LEU A 109 -3.19 -2.58 20.85
C LEU A 109 -4.34 -2.89 21.81
N GLU A 110 -4.12 -2.56 23.07
CA GLU A 110 -5.13 -2.56 24.12
C GLU A 110 -5.65 -1.13 24.32
N GLY A 111 -6.96 -1.00 24.51
CA GLY A 111 -7.66 0.29 24.64
C GLY A 111 -8.82 0.42 23.67
N GLU A 112 -9.79 1.26 24.03
CA GLU A 112 -10.97 1.54 23.20
C GLU A 112 -10.86 2.92 22.55
N LEU A 113 -11.19 3.00 21.26
CA LEU A 113 -11.25 4.28 20.57
C LEU A 113 -12.46 5.09 21.06
N PRO A 114 -12.28 6.36 21.47
CA PRO A 114 -13.40 7.23 21.83
C PRO A 114 -14.35 7.43 20.63
N ALA A 115 -15.67 7.32 20.89
CA ALA A 115 -16.68 7.37 19.83
C ALA A 115 -16.72 8.72 19.09
N ASP A 116 -16.45 9.81 19.79
CA ASP A 116 -16.33 11.17 19.24
C ASP A 116 -15.12 11.31 18.32
N VAL A 117 -13.98 10.71 18.69
CA VAL A 117 -12.78 10.66 17.83
C VAL A 117 -13.06 9.88 16.55
N VAL A 118 -13.69 8.70 16.66
CA VAL A 118 -14.04 7.88 15.49
C VAL A 118 -15.01 8.64 14.58
N ALA A 119 -16.07 9.24 15.12
CA ALA A 119 -17.06 9.97 14.33
C ALA A 119 -16.45 11.15 13.58
N ALA A 120 -15.59 11.95 14.24
CA ALA A 120 -14.92 13.08 13.60
C ALA A 120 -13.97 12.64 12.47
N ASN A 121 -13.28 11.51 12.64
CA ASN A 121 -12.38 10.99 11.60
C ASN A 121 -13.15 10.37 10.42
N ILE A 122 -14.33 9.77 10.65
CA ILE A 122 -15.20 9.28 9.56
C ILE A 122 -15.67 10.46 8.70
N GLU A 123 -16.15 11.54 9.32
CA GLU A 123 -16.58 12.76 8.61
C GLU A 123 -15.42 13.37 7.80
N ALA A 124 -14.23 13.46 8.40
CA ALA A 124 -13.03 13.94 7.68
C ALA A 124 -12.67 13.02 6.50
N SER A 125 -12.79 11.71 6.68
CA SER A 125 -12.50 10.71 5.64
C SER A 125 -13.50 10.81 4.47
N HIS A 126 -14.78 11.09 4.73
CA HIS A 126 -15.75 11.39 3.68
C HIS A 126 -15.33 12.57 2.82
N ALA A 127 -14.99 13.70 3.46
CA ALA A 127 -14.59 14.90 2.73
C ALA A 127 -13.34 14.67 1.88
N GLN A 128 -12.35 13.94 2.41
CA GLN A 128 -11.14 13.55 1.67
C GLN A 128 -11.44 12.62 0.50
N TYR A 129 -12.31 11.64 0.72
CA TYR A 129 -12.72 10.68 -0.29
C TYR A 129 -13.46 11.34 -1.45
N GLU A 130 -14.43 12.21 -1.16
CA GLU A 130 -15.14 12.97 -2.19
C GLU A 130 -14.20 13.86 -3.00
N GLN A 131 -13.24 14.52 -2.32
CA GLN A 131 -12.26 15.35 -2.99
C GLN A 131 -11.37 14.53 -3.93
N ARG A 132 -10.96 13.32 -3.51
CA ARG A 132 -10.19 12.38 -4.33
C ARG A 132 -10.99 11.91 -5.55
N LEU A 133 -12.26 11.58 -5.39
CA LEU A 133 -13.12 11.22 -6.53
C LEU A 133 -13.25 12.38 -7.53
N LYS A 134 -13.44 13.60 -7.04
CA LYS A 134 -13.50 14.80 -7.88
C LYS A 134 -12.21 15.02 -8.66
N SER A 135 -11.04 14.82 -8.04
CA SER A 135 -9.75 14.96 -8.74
C SER A 135 -9.57 13.93 -9.86
N PHE A 136 -10.17 12.75 -9.75
CA PHE A 136 -10.19 11.73 -10.81
C PHE A 136 -11.36 11.88 -11.79
N GLY A 137 -12.12 12.97 -11.73
CA GLY A 137 -13.29 13.18 -12.58
C GLY A 137 -14.38 12.13 -12.38
N SER A 138 -14.52 11.63 -11.15
CA SER A 138 -15.51 10.63 -10.72
C SER A 138 -16.50 11.22 -9.72
N THR A 139 -17.59 10.49 -9.44
CA THR A 139 -18.55 10.80 -8.38
C THR A 139 -18.77 9.56 -7.50
N LYS A 140 -19.31 9.76 -6.28
CA LYS A 140 -19.60 8.65 -5.35
C LYS A 140 -20.53 7.63 -6.01
N GLU A 141 -21.56 8.09 -6.71
CA GLU A 141 -22.53 7.21 -7.38
C GLU A 141 -21.90 6.39 -8.52
N ARG A 142 -20.95 6.98 -9.26
CA ARG A 142 -20.23 6.25 -10.30
C ARG A 142 -19.33 5.18 -9.68
N TYR A 143 -18.56 5.54 -8.65
CA TYR A 143 -17.70 4.61 -7.94
C TYR A 143 -18.48 3.43 -7.35
N LEU A 144 -19.59 3.69 -6.63
CA LEU A 144 -20.43 2.64 -6.04
C LEU A 144 -20.95 1.67 -7.11
N ARG A 145 -21.30 2.19 -8.29
CA ARG A 145 -21.75 1.35 -9.41
C ARG A 145 -20.63 0.49 -9.99
N GLU A 146 -19.45 1.08 -10.18
CA GLU A 146 -18.26 0.40 -10.73
C GLU A 146 -17.75 -0.71 -9.80
N GLU A 147 -17.75 -0.44 -8.50
CA GLU A 147 -17.31 -1.38 -7.46
C GLU A 147 -18.42 -2.34 -7.00
N HIS A 148 -19.62 -2.22 -7.56
CA HIS A 148 -20.80 -3.00 -7.16
C HIS A 148 -21.13 -2.91 -5.66
N LEU A 149 -20.92 -1.75 -5.06
CA LEU A 149 -21.16 -1.47 -3.63
C LEU A 149 -22.48 -0.76 -3.42
N THR A 150 -23.20 -1.16 -2.38
CA THR A 150 -24.30 -0.36 -1.82
C THR A 150 -23.74 0.81 -1.02
N PRO A 151 -24.50 1.91 -0.86
CA PRO A 151 -24.11 2.99 0.03
C PRO A 151 -23.77 2.49 1.43
N GLU A 152 -24.58 1.58 2.00
CA GLU A 152 -24.38 1.04 3.34
C GLU A 152 -23.07 0.27 3.47
N GLN A 153 -22.72 -0.57 2.49
CA GLN A 153 -21.44 -1.28 2.46
C GLN A 153 -20.24 -0.34 2.35
N PHE A 154 -20.39 0.77 1.61
CA PHE A 154 -19.35 1.78 1.52
C PHE A 154 -19.13 2.49 2.86
N GLU A 155 -20.22 2.85 3.55
CA GLU A 155 -20.14 3.47 4.88
C GLU A 155 -19.49 2.53 5.92
N GLU A 156 -19.84 1.24 5.89
CA GLU A 156 -19.24 0.22 6.74
C GLU A 156 -17.73 0.07 6.46
N LYS A 157 -17.36 -0.06 5.19
CA LYS A 157 -15.94 -0.15 4.78
C LYS A 157 -15.15 1.09 5.20
N LEU A 158 -15.70 2.29 4.97
CA LEU A 158 -15.03 3.53 5.35
C LEU A 158 -14.84 3.61 6.88
N ARG A 159 -15.85 3.19 7.64
CA ARG A 159 -15.77 3.12 9.10
C ARG A 159 -14.68 2.16 9.55
N ASP A 160 -14.63 0.97 8.98
CA ASP A 160 -13.62 -0.05 9.32
C ASP A 160 -12.21 0.44 8.98
N ASP A 161 -12.04 1.05 7.80
CA ASP A 161 -10.77 1.67 7.38
C ASP A 161 -10.32 2.75 8.37
N VAL A 162 -11.22 3.65 8.77
CA VAL A 162 -10.92 4.73 9.74
C VAL A 162 -10.57 4.17 11.11
N VAL A 163 -11.35 3.21 11.62
CA VAL A 163 -11.09 2.55 12.90
C VAL A 163 -9.74 1.84 12.88
N PHE A 164 -9.44 1.10 11.81
CA PHE A 164 -8.16 0.43 11.64
C PHE A 164 -7.00 1.42 11.61
N GLN A 165 -7.10 2.49 10.82
CA GLN A 165 -6.05 3.52 10.74
C GLN A 165 -5.82 4.22 12.08
N LEU A 166 -6.87 4.51 12.85
CA LEU A 166 -6.74 5.08 14.20
C LEU A 166 -6.01 4.13 15.14
N LYS A 167 -6.36 2.84 15.15
CA LYS A 167 -5.65 1.83 15.95
C LYS A 167 -4.20 1.68 15.52
N LEU A 168 -3.93 1.59 14.21
CA LEU A 168 -2.57 1.46 13.70
C LEU A 168 -1.70 2.65 14.10
N ASN A 169 -2.23 3.87 13.94
CA ASN A 169 -1.53 5.09 14.38
C ASN A 169 -1.26 5.10 15.89
N ALA A 170 -2.23 4.68 16.72
CA ALA A 170 -2.04 4.58 18.16
C ALA A 170 -0.97 3.54 18.53
N ALA A 171 -0.98 2.38 17.88
CA ALA A 171 0.01 1.34 18.09
C ALA A 171 1.42 1.79 17.68
N LEU A 172 1.54 2.47 16.53
CA LEU A 172 2.81 3.03 16.07
C LEU A 172 3.31 4.15 17.00
N ASP A 173 2.43 5.02 17.48
CA ASP A 173 2.79 6.03 18.48
C ASP A 173 3.30 5.40 19.79
N LYS A 174 2.71 4.28 20.23
CA LYS A 174 3.21 3.53 21.39
C LYS A 174 4.57 2.89 21.15
N MET A 175 4.80 2.35 19.96
CA MET A 175 6.13 1.88 19.57
C MET A 175 7.15 3.02 19.50
N ILE A 176 6.74 4.22 19.08
CA ILE A 176 7.58 5.43 19.11
C ILE A 176 7.94 5.81 20.54
N GLU A 177 6.97 5.86 21.46
CA GLU A 177 7.19 6.14 22.88
C GLU A 177 8.17 5.13 23.51
N ALA A 178 8.04 3.85 23.17
CA ALA A 178 8.89 2.79 23.70
C ALA A 178 10.32 2.79 23.14
N THR A 179 10.48 3.11 21.84
CA THR A 179 11.79 3.08 21.17
C THR A 179 12.52 4.44 21.18
N GLY A 180 11.83 5.53 21.53
CA GLY A 180 12.36 6.89 21.44
C GLY A 180 12.63 7.30 19.99
N THR A 181 11.85 6.80 19.03
CA THR A 181 12.09 7.07 17.61
C THR A 181 11.70 8.50 17.26
N GLU A 182 12.68 9.30 16.87
CA GLU A 182 12.47 10.65 16.35
C GLU A 182 12.91 10.75 14.88
N VAL A 183 12.29 11.69 14.16
CA VAL A 183 12.67 12.06 12.80
C VAL A 183 13.01 13.55 12.77
N ALA A 184 14.22 13.86 12.35
CA ALA A 184 14.66 15.25 12.24
C ALA A 184 13.92 15.93 11.07
N PRO A 185 13.70 17.26 11.13
CA PRO A 185 13.11 18.02 10.03
C PRO A 185 13.80 17.80 8.68
N SER A 186 15.13 17.64 8.70
CA SER A 186 15.94 17.37 7.50
C SER A 186 15.74 15.99 6.89
N GLU A 187 15.21 15.03 7.66
CA GLU A 187 14.97 13.64 7.22
C GLU A 187 13.51 13.44 6.77
N LEU A 188 12.62 14.40 7.04
CA LEU A 188 11.19 14.32 6.70
C LEU A 188 10.95 13.91 5.24
N THR A 189 11.77 14.43 4.34
CA THR A 189 11.68 14.23 2.89
C THR A 189 12.00 12.80 2.46
N GLU A 190 12.69 12.00 3.28
CA GLU A 190 12.93 10.57 3.04
C GLU A 190 11.69 9.71 3.30
N TYR A 191 10.82 10.18 4.20
CA TYR A 191 9.63 9.48 4.64
C TYR A 191 8.34 10.01 4.00
N LEU A 192 8.44 11.16 3.32
CA LEU A 192 7.33 11.82 2.65
C LEU A 192 7.51 11.69 1.15
N SER A 193 6.63 10.93 0.51
CA SER A 193 6.58 10.82 -0.95
C SER A 193 6.06 12.13 -1.54
N THR A 194 6.97 13.08 -1.79
CA THR A 194 6.69 14.37 -2.42
C THR A 194 7.63 14.62 -3.60
N ASP A 195 7.09 15.19 -4.67
CA ASP A 195 7.86 15.52 -5.89
C ASP A 195 8.75 16.77 -5.68
N ASP A 196 8.35 17.68 -4.78
CA ASP A 196 9.13 18.87 -4.39
C ASP A 196 9.30 18.90 -2.85
N PRO A 197 10.43 18.39 -2.36
CA PRO A 197 10.71 18.33 -0.92
C PRO A 197 10.82 19.71 -0.26
N ASP A 198 11.42 20.69 -0.94
CA ASP A 198 11.70 22.01 -0.37
C ASP A 198 10.40 22.83 -0.25
N ALA A 199 9.56 22.81 -1.29
CA ALA A 199 8.26 23.48 -1.26
C ALA A 199 7.34 22.86 -0.19
N PHE A 200 7.37 21.54 -0.04
CA PHE A 200 6.57 20.83 0.97
C PHE A 200 7.01 21.19 2.40
N LEU A 201 8.31 21.24 2.67
CA LEU A 201 8.83 21.67 3.97
C LEU A 201 8.43 23.12 4.29
N ALA A 202 8.54 24.02 3.31
CA ALA A 202 8.11 25.42 3.47
C ALA A 202 6.61 25.54 3.76
N GLU A 203 5.77 24.72 3.13
CA GLU A 203 4.32 24.69 3.42
C GLU A 203 4.03 24.19 4.83
N ILE A 204 4.70 23.11 5.28
CA ILE A 204 4.51 22.57 6.63
C ILE A 204 4.92 23.61 7.67
N GLU A 205 6.07 24.25 7.47
CA GLU A 205 6.58 25.29 8.36
C GLU A 205 5.62 26.49 8.41
N ALA A 206 5.20 27.00 7.25
CA ALA A 206 4.28 28.14 7.14
C ALA A 206 2.92 27.88 7.81
N ASN A 207 2.46 26.63 7.84
CA ASN A 207 1.21 26.23 8.47
C ASN A 207 1.37 25.75 9.92
N GLY A 208 2.58 25.75 10.48
CA GLY A 208 2.84 25.28 11.84
C GLY A 208 2.60 23.78 12.04
N ARG A 209 2.63 22.97 10.97
CA ARG A 209 2.32 21.53 10.98
C ARG A 209 3.57 20.64 11.16
N MET A 210 4.71 21.23 11.53
CA MET A 210 5.99 20.51 11.62
C MET A 210 5.94 19.32 12.57
N ALA A 211 5.31 19.48 13.74
CA ALA A 211 5.20 18.41 14.73
C ALA A 211 4.36 17.23 14.20
N ASP A 212 3.25 17.52 13.50
CA ASP A 212 2.41 16.48 12.89
C ASP A 212 3.15 15.73 11.79
N ALA A 213 3.93 16.44 10.97
CA ALA A 213 4.75 15.85 9.92
C ALA A 213 5.87 14.95 10.48
N GLN A 214 6.55 15.39 11.54
CA GLN A 214 7.57 14.57 12.23
C GLN A 214 6.95 13.32 12.85
N ARG A 215 5.77 13.44 13.45
CA ARG A 215 5.06 12.29 14.00
C ARG A 215 4.66 11.30 12.91
N ALA A 216 4.11 11.79 11.79
CA ALA A 216 3.79 10.95 10.64
C ALA A 216 5.03 10.23 10.09
N ALA A 217 6.15 10.94 9.94
CA ALA A 217 7.40 10.35 9.47
C ALA A 217 7.96 9.32 10.47
N ALA A 218 7.88 9.58 11.77
CA ALA A 218 8.28 8.63 12.82
C ALA A 218 7.43 7.35 12.76
N ARG A 219 6.11 7.46 12.50
CA ARG A 219 5.24 6.30 12.30
C ARG A 219 5.66 5.47 11.09
N VAL A 220 5.99 6.12 9.97
CA VAL A 220 6.50 5.42 8.77
C VAL A 220 7.82 4.70 9.08
N LYS A 221 8.76 5.37 9.76
CA LYS A 221 10.06 4.81 10.16
C LYS A 221 9.90 3.59 11.06
N VAL A 222 9.06 3.68 12.09
CA VAL A 222 8.76 2.56 12.98
C VAL A 222 8.06 1.43 12.24
N MET A 223 7.10 1.73 11.36
CA MET A 223 6.41 0.70 10.58
C MET A 223 7.37 -0.05 9.65
N ARG A 224 8.31 0.66 9.00
CA ARG A 224 9.40 0.02 8.21
C ARG A 224 10.21 -0.94 9.09
N SER A 225 10.63 -0.50 10.28
CA SER A 225 11.34 -1.35 11.23
C SER A 225 10.53 -2.59 11.64
N VAL A 226 9.22 -2.44 11.88
CA VAL A 226 8.32 -3.57 12.19
C VAL A 226 8.27 -4.57 11.04
N VAL A 227 8.20 -4.11 9.78
CA VAL A 227 8.19 -4.98 8.60
C VAL A 227 9.54 -5.66 8.37
N ASP A 228 10.64 -4.95 8.59
CA ASP A 228 12.00 -5.45 8.39
C ASP A 228 12.38 -6.50 9.43
N THR A 229 11.91 -6.33 10.67
CA THR A 229 12.19 -7.22 11.80
C THR A 229 11.12 -8.30 12.01
N ALA A 230 10.08 -8.33 11.18
CA ALA A 230 9.00 -9.32 11.26
C ALA A 230 9.53 -10.75 11.10
N VAL A 231 9.07 -11.64 11.96
CA VAL A 231 9.29 -13.09 11.84
C VAL A 231 8.26 -13.63 10.85
N VAL A 232 8.75 -14.12 9.71
CA VAL A 232 7.91 -14.58 8.60
C VAL A 232 7.93 -16.11 8.52
N GLU A 233 6.75 -16.70 8.62
CA GLU A 233 6.51 -18.11 8.32
C GLU A 233 5.85 -18.22 6.93
N THR A 234 6.20 -19.24 6.16
CA THR A 234 5.58 -19.47 4.83
C THR A 234 4.38 -20.39 4.99
N GLU A 235 3.30 -20.15 4.25
CA GLU A 235 2.07 -20.97 4.32
C GLU A 235 2.31 -22.48 4.09
N ASP A 236 3.36 -22.88 3.36
CA ASP A 236 3.75 -24.28 3.17
C ASP A 236 4.40 -24.94 4.42
N ASP A 237 4.92 -24.14 5.37
CA ASP A 237 5.49 -24.61 6.63
C ASP A 237 4.45 -24.64 7.78
N ALA A 238 3.23 -24.14 7.54
CA ALA A 238 2.16 -24.21 8.52
C ALA A 238 1.69 -25.68 8.65
N PRO A 239 1.74 -26.30 9.84
CA PRO A 239 1.18 -27.63 10.01
C PRO A 239 -0.30 -27.55 9.64
N ALA A 240 -0.73 -28.40 8.71
CA ALA A 240 -2.13 -28.55 8.35
C ALA A 240 -2.94 -28.73 9.65
N ALA A 241 -3.75 -27.73 9.97
CA ALA A 241 -4.60 -27.71 11.15
C ALA A 241 -5.76 -28.72 11.00
#